data_AF-A0A7S3FKI4-F1
#
_entry.id   AF-A0A7S3FKI4-F1
#
_cell.length_a   1.000
_cell.length_b   1.000
_cell.length_c   1.000
_cell.angle_alpha   90.00
_cell.angle_beta   90.00
_cell.angle_gamma   90.00
#
_symmetry.space_group_name_H-M   'P 1'
#
loop_
_entity.id
_entity.type
_entity.pdbx_description
1 polymer ?
#
loop_
_entity_poly.entity_id
_entity_poly.type
_entity_poly.pdbx_seq_one_letter_code
_entity_poly.pdbx_strand_id
1 'polypeptide(L)'
;MIEASELRSLRKCVLTLRADPAAVHRPELRFVREWLRSLGAALPPAPAAVVTESESSSGSELDADLRPRASARDAALPPPPRGDPTQPTDAAARERAAELKARGVELLAGGDSDAALHVLSDAVLLDPRSSMALGARALCLVALGRPTHALADADAALAINAHYAKVRRR
;
A
#
# COMPACT_ATOMS: atom_id res chain seq x y z
N MET A 1 32.87 -27.03 17.52
CA MET A 1 33.61 -25.85 17.01
C MET A 1 33.41 -25.82 15.51
N ILE A 2 33.08 -24.66 14.93
CA ILE A 2 33.05 -24.52 13.47
C ILE A 2 34.51 -24.49 13.00
N GLU A 3 34.87 -25.33 12.05
CA GLU A 3 36.25 -25.44 11.56
C GLU A 3 36.66 -24.16 10.80
N ALA A 4 37.96 -23.82 10.82
CA ALA A 4 38.44 -22.60 10.18
C ALA A 4 38.24 -22.61 8.64
N SER A 5 38.15 -23.79 8.04
CA SER A 5 37.77 -23.99 6.62
C SER A 5 36.30 -23.65 6.38
N GLU A 6 35.39 -24.11 7.24
CA GLU A 6 33.95 -23.88 7.15
C GLU A 6 33.61 -22.41 7.33
N LEU A 7 34.28 -21.72 8.27
CA LEU A 7 34.08 -20.29 8.50
C LEU A 7 34.49 -19.45 7.28
N ARG A 8 35.58 -19.83 6.59
CA ARG A 8 36.02 -19.15 5.36
C ARG A 8 35.01 -19.36 4.22
N SER A 9 34.50 -20.57 4.05
CA SER A 9 33.47 -20.90 3.06
C SER A 9 32.17 -20.13 3.31
N LEU A 10 31.72 -20.07 4.57
CA LEU A 10 30.54 -19.31 4.98
C LEU A 10 30.72 -17.81 4.71
N ARG A 11 31.88 -17.25 5.08
CA ARG A 11 32.18 -15.82 4.88
C ARG A 11 32.18 -15.46 3.39
N LYS A 12 32.72 -16.33 2.53
CA LYS A 12 32.67 -16.15 1.07
C LYS A 12 31.22 -16.15 0.58
N CYS A 13 30.40 -17.10 1.05
CA CYS A 13 28.97 -17.19 0.71
C CYS A 13 28.21 -15.90 1.07
N VAL A 14 28.39 -15.39 2.29
CA VAL A 14 27.77 -14.14 2.76
C VAL A 14 28.21 -12.93 1.91
N LEU A 15 29.48 -12.87 1.51
CA LEU A 15 29.98 -11.79 0.64
C LEU A 15 29.34 -11.85 -0.75
N THR A 16 29.18 -13.04 -1.34
CA THR A 16 28.45 -13.21 -2.61
C THR A 16 26.98 -12.81 -2.48
N LEU A 17 26.30 -13.17 -1.40
CA LEU A 17 24.90 -12.78 -1.17
C LEU A 17 24.75 -11.27 -0.94
N ARG A 18 25.77 -10.60 -0.38
CA ARG A 18 25.80 -9.15 -0.23
C ARG A 18 26.04 -8.43 -1.57
N ALA A 19 26.84 -9.02 -2.45
CA ALA A 19 27.11 -8.48 -3.78
C ALA A 19 25.94 -8.72 -4.76
N ASP A 20 25.29 -9.89 -4.66
CA ASP A 20 24.13 -10.28 -5.45
C ASP A 20 23.04 -10.86 -4.53
N PRO A 21 22.11 -10.02 -4.05
CA PRO A 21 21.02 -10.46 -3.19
C PRO A 21 20.04 -11.40 -3.90
N ALA A 22 20.02 -11.44 -5.24
CA ALA A 22 19.16 -12.33 -6.01
C ALA A 22 19.66 -13.77 -6.00
N ALA A 23 20.95 -14.00 -5.73
CA ALA A 23 21.52 -15.34 -5.64
C ALA A 23 20.92 -16.18 -4.51
N VAL A 24 20.24 -15.57 -3.53
CA VAL A 24 19.51 -16.28 -2.45
C VAL A 24 18.36 -17.14 -2.97
N HIS A 25 17.88 -16.88 -4.20
CA HIS A 25 16.80 -17.63 -4.84
C HIS A 25 17.27 -18.91 -5.53
N ARG A 26 18.58 -19.17 -5.56
CA ARG A 26 19.14 -20.41 -6.12
C ARG A 26 18.73 -21.64 -5.31
N PRO A 27 18.41 -22.78 -5.94
CA PRO A 27 17.90 -23.97 -5.25
C PRO A 27 18.90 -24.53 -4.24
N GLU A 28 20.21 -24.34 -4.46
CA GLU A 28 21.28 -24.79 -3.56
C GLU A 28 21.30 -24.02 -2.23
N LEU A 29 20.76 -22.79 -2.20
CA LEU A 29 20.74 -21.91 -1.03
C LEU A 29 19.36 -21.87 -0.35
N ARG A 30 18.50 -22.86 -0.64
CA ARG A 30 17.17 -22.98 -0.04
C ARG A 30 17.21 -22.99 1.49
N PHE A 31 18.18 -23.70 2.08
CA PHE A 31 18.35 -23.75 3.53
C PHE A 31 18.70 -22.37 4.12
N VAL A 32 19.51 -21.57 3.42
CA VAL A 32 19.85 -20.19 3.84
C VAL A 32 18.60 -19.32 3.79
N ARG A 33 17.77 -19.47 2.76
CA ARG A 33 16.50 -18.76 2.64
C ARG A 33 15.53 -19.12 3.77
N GLU A 34 15.40 -20.39 4.09
CA GLU A 34 14.54 -20.87 5.19
C GLU A 34 15.05 -20.38 6.55
N TRP A 35 16.37 -20.37 6.75
CA TRP A 35 17.01 -19.80 7.94
C TRP A 35 16.83 -18.28 8.04
N LEU A 36 16.97 -17.53 6.95
CA LEU A 36 16.73 -16.08 6.94
C LEU A 36 15.26 -15.75 7.24
N ARG A 37 14.32 -16.58 6.76
CA ARG A 37 12.90 -16.46 7.08
C ARG A 37 12.61 -16.75 8.54
N SER A 38 13.25 -17.75 9.16
CA SER A 38 13.06 -18.03 10.58
C SER A 38 13.58 -16.90 11.47
N LEU A 39 14.58 -16.15 11.00
CA LEU A 39 15.08 -14.94 11.65
C LEU A 39 14.22 -13.68 11.37
N GLY A 40 13.16 -13.79 10.56
CA GLY A 40 12.30 -12.66 10.19
C GLY A 40 12.95 -11.66 9.22
N ALA A 41 14.01 -12.05 8.51
CA ALA A 41 14.66 -11.18 7.55
C ALA A 41 13.82 -11.01 6.28
N ALA A 42 13.55 -9.76 5.89
CA ALA A 42 12.90 -9.43 4.63
C ALA A 42 13.89 -9.61 3.47
N LEU A 43 13.73 -10.71 2.72
CA LEU A 43 14.51 -10.99 1.53
C LEU A 43 14.07 -10.08 0.37
N PRO A 44 15.00 -9.54 -0.43
CA PRO A 44 14.65 -8.70 -1.57
C PRO A 44 13.89 -9.50 -2.64
N PRO A 45 12.92 -8.86 -3.33
CA PRO A 45 12.16 -9.50 -4.41
C PRO A 45 13.09 -9.89 -5.56
N ALA A 46 12.92 -11.10 -6.09
CA ALA A 46 13.71 -11.63 -7.19
C ALA A 46 13.60 -10.72 -8.44
N PRO A 47 14.71 -10.41 -9.14
CA PRO A 47 14.64 -9.67 -10.39
C PRO A 47 14.03 -10.55 -11.49
N ALA A 48 12.76 -10.28 -11.80
CA ALA A 48 12.04 -10.56 -13.03
C ALA A 48 12.06 -12.01 -13.57
N ALA A 49 11.02 -12.77 -13.21
CA ALA A 49 10.40 -13.72 -14.14
C ALA A 49 8.90 -13.43 -14.18
N VAL A 50 8.43 -13.06 -15.36
CA VAL A 50 7.03 -12.96 -15.76
C VAL A 50 6.31 -14.24 -15.37
N VAL A 51 5.26 -14.10 -14.57
CA VAL A 51 4.30 -15.15 -14.26
C VAL A 51 3.50 -15.48 -15.52
N THR A 52 3.98 -16.45 -16.30
CA THR A 52 3.09 -17.29 -17.12
C THR A 52 2.59 -18.40 -16.21
N GLU A 53 1.39 -18.20 -15.67
CA GLU A 53 0.64 -19.18 -14.93
C GLU A 53 0.27 -20.33 -15.87
N SER A 54 0.99 -21.45 -15.75
CA SER A 54 0.51 -22.74 -16.25
C SER A 54 -0.29 -23.37 -15.11
N GLU A 55 -1.59 -23.19 -15.15
CA GLU A 55 -2.52 -23.82 -14.21
C GLU A 55 -2.53 -25.34 -14.40
N SER A 56 -2.13 -26.07 -13.36
CA SER A 56 -2.66 -27.39 -13.08
C SER A 56 -2.48 -27.71 -11.60
N SER A 57 -3.54 -27.51 -10.82
CA SER A 57 -3.96 -28.52 -9.86
C SER A 57 -5.36 -28.20 -9.38
N SER A 58 -6.25 -29.14 -9.67
CA SER A 58 -7.61 -29.23 -9.20
C SER A 58 -7.69 -29.21 -7.67
N GLY A 59 -8.59 -28.40 -7.14
CA GLY A 59 -8.88 -28.31 -5.71
C GLY A 59 -10.10 -27.45 -5.49
N SER A 60 -11.28 -28.03 -5.74
CA SER A 60 -12.56 -27.56 -5.24
C SER A 60 -12.45 -27.24 -3.75
N GLU A 61 -12.81 -26.02 -3.35
CA GLU A 61 -13.89 -25.80 -2.39
C GLU A 61 -14.18 -24.29 -2.27
N LEU A 62 -15.48 -24.01 -2.24
CA LEU A 62 -16.07 -22.70 -2.01
C LEU A 62 -15.67 -22.23 -0.61
N ASP A 63 -15.03 -21.07 -0.49
CA ASP A 63 -15.33 -20.16 0.61
C ASP A 63 -14.85 -18.74 0.31
N ALA A 64 -15.60 -17.80 0.87
CA ALA A 64 -15.56 -16.39 0.52
C ALA A 64 -14.24 -15.72 0.95
N ASP A 65 -13.42 -15.29 -0.01
CA ASP A 65 -12.33 -14.35 0.25
C ASP A 65 -12.47 -13.14 -0.68
N LEU A 66 -13.30 -12.19 -0.26
CA LEU A 66 -13.32 -10.79 -0.73
C LEU A 66 -12.04 -10.06 -0.32
N ARG A 67 -10.87 -10.69 -0.43
CA ARG A 67 -9.60 -9.98 -0.48
C ARG A 67 -9.43 -9.50 -1.92
N PRO A 68 -9.60 -8.19 -2.21
CA PRO A 68 -9.23 -7.70 -3.51
C PRO A 68 -7.74 -8.00 -3.67
N ARG A 69 -7.40 -8.96 -4.55
CA ARG A 69 -6.04 -9.12 -5.08
C ARG A 69 -5.70 -7.75 -5.62
N ALA A 70 -4.99 -6.95 -4.83
CA ALA A 70 -4.52 -5.63 -5.22
C ALA A 70 -3.81 -5.84 -6.56
N SER A 71 -4.46 -5.39 -7.63
CA SER A 71 -3.94 -5.58 -8.97
C SER A 71 -2.55 -5.00 -8.97
N ALA A 72 -1.54 -5.74 -9.45
CA ALA A 72 -0.18 -5.23 -9.55
C ALA A 72 -0.13 -3.90 -10.35
N ARG A 73 -1.18 -3.60 -11.14
CA ARG A 73 -1.41 -2.30 -11.79
C ARG A 73 -1.68 -1.15 -10.82
N ASP A 74 -2.35 -1.40 -9.69
CA ASP A 74 -2.64 -0.37 -8.70
C ASP A 74 -1.37 0.09 -7.99
N ALA A 75 -0.47 -0.83 -7.64
CA ALA A 75 0.82 -0.50 -7.02
C ALA A 75 1.79 0.25 -7.97
N ALA A 76 1.53 0.24 -9.28
CA ALA A 76 2.34 0.91 -10.29
C ALA A 76 1.93 2.38 -10.53
N LEU A 77 0.72 2.80 -10.10
CA LEU A 77 0.31 4.19 -10.20
C LEU A 77 0.90 5.01 -9.04
N PRO A 78 1.35 6.26 -9.29
CA PRO A 78 1.79 7.12 -8.22
C PRO A 78 0.64 7.38 -7.24
N PRO A 79 0.94 7.45 -5.92
CA PRO A 79 -0.07 7.74 -4.92
C PRO A 79 -0.68 9.12 -5.15
N PRO A 80 -2.01 9.27 -5.00
CA PRO A 80 -2.66 10.55 -5.16
C PRO A 80 -2.12 11.53 -4.10
N PRO A 81 -1.85 12.79 -4.49
CA PRO A 81 -1.23 13.76 -3.58
C PRO A 81 -2.18 14.07 -2.41
N ARG A 82 -1.64 14.17 -1.20
CA ARG A 82 -2.41 14.36 0.05
C ARG A 82 -2.30 15.77 0.65
N GLY A 83 -1.39 16.60 0.14
CA GLY A 83 -1.03 17.87 0.78
C GLY A 83 -0.31 17.65 2.11
N ASP A 84 0.19 18.73 2.71
CA ASP A 84 0.86 18.66 4.02
C ASP A 84 -0.18 18.80 5.14
N PRO A 85 -0.39 17.79 6.01
CA PRO A 85 -1.36 17.88 7.11
C PRO A 85 -0.96 18.87 8.22
N THR A 86 0.26 19.41 8.19
CA THR A 86 0.72 20.45 9.12
C THR A 86 0.41 21.86 8.64
N GLN A 87 0.04 22.04 7.37
CA GLN A 87 -0.24 23.36 6.82
C GLN A 87 -1.53 23.95 7.44
N PRO A 88 -1.52 25.24 7.80
CA PRO A 88 -2.70 25.90 8.34
C PRO A 88 -3.75 26.08 7.23
N THR A 89 -4.84 25.35 7.32
CA THR A 89 -6.01 25.53 6.45
C THR A 89 -6.91 26.63 7.02
N ASP A 90 -7.15 27.69 6.25
CA ASP A 90 -8.09 28.74 6.64
C ASP A 90 -9.56 28.26 6.55
N ALA A 91 -10.49 29.06 7.09
CA ALA A 91 -11.91 28.70 7.08
C ALA A 91 -12.49 28.64 5.66
N ALA A 92 -12.05 29.54 4.77
CA ALA A 92 -12.52 29.60 3.39
C ALA A 92 -12.07 28.38 2.56
N ALA A 93 -10.83 27.90 2.75
CA ALA A 93 -10.32 26.70 2.12
C ALA A 93 -11.04 25.45 2.64
N ARG A 94 -11.36 25.39 3.94
CA ARG A 94 -12.18 24.30 4.50
C ARG A 94 -13.58 24.26 3.91
N GLU A 95 -14.21 25.41 3.72
CA GLU A 95 -15.53 25.52 3.09
C GLU A 95 -15.49 25.08 1.63
N ARG A 96 -14.53 25.60 0.84
CA ARG A 96 -14.31 25.14 -0.55
C ARG A 96 -14.01 23.65 -0.64
N ALA A 97 -13.20 23.11 0.27
CA ALA A 97 -12.93 21.68 0.35
C ALA A 97 -14.20 20.88 0.65
N ALA A 98 -15.09 21.39 1.50
CA ALA A 98 -16.37 20.75 1.80
C ALA A 98 -17.32 20.72 0.59
N GLU A 99 -17.35 21.81 -0.19
CA GLU A 99 -18.11 21.90 -1.44
C GLU A 99 -17.58 20.93 -2.50
N LEU A 100 -16.27 20.92 -2.73
CA LEU A 100 -15.64 19.97 -3.66
C LEU A 100 -15.89 18.53 -3.22
N LYS A 101 -15.80 18.24 -1.92
CA LYS A 101 -16.16 16.92 -1.38
C LYS A 101 -17.60 16.54 -1.69
N ALA A 102 -18.56 17.45 -1.48
CA ALA A 102 -19.97 17.18 -1.80
C ALA A 102 -20.16 16.87 -3.30
N ARG A 103 -19.57 17.70 -4.17
CA ARG A 103 -19.59 17.49 -5.63
C ARG A 103 -18.94 16.18 -6.04
N GLY A 104 -17.82 15.80 -5.44
CA GLY A 104 -17.14 14.54 -5.71
C GLY A 104 -17.98 13.32 -5.34
N VAL A 105 -18.74 13.40 -4.23
CA VAL A 105 -19.68 12.34 -3.83
C VAL A 105 -20.87 12.25 -4.79
N GLU A 106 -21.39 13.37 -5.28
CA GLU A 106 -22.45 13.39 -6.31
C GLU A 106 -21.96 12.74 -7.61
N LEU A 107 -20.74 13.06 -8.07
CA LEU A 107 -20.13 12.42 -9.24
C LEU A 107 -19.96 10.91 -9.05
N LEU A 108 -19.54 10.48 -7.85
CA LEU A 108 -19.43 9.07 -7.52
C LEU A 108 -20.80 8.36 -7.57
N ALA A 109 -21.85 9.01 -7.07
CA ALA A 109 -23.22 8.51 -7.16
C ALA A 109 -23.74 8.46 -8.61
N GLY A 110 -23.27 9.37 -9.47
CA GLY A 110 -23.53 9.37 -10.91
C GLY A 110 -22.76 8.32 -11.70
N GLY A 111 -21.81 7.61 -11.08
CA GLY A 111 -20.97 6.59 -11.71
C GLY A 111 -19.66 7.13 -12.30
N ASP A 112 -19.48 8.45 -12.34
CA ASP A 112 -18.29 9.13 -12.87
C ASP A 112 -17.14 9.11 -11.85
N SER A 113 -16.62 7.91 -11.59
CA SER A 113 -15.60 7.68 -10.54
C SER A 113 -14.27 8.38 -10.84
N ASP A 114 -13.84 8.49 -12.11
CA ASP A 114 -12.61 9.22 -12.47
C ASP A 114 -12.73 10.73 -12.20
N ALA A 115 -13.85 11.35 -12.59
CA ALA A 115 -14.10 12.76 -12.32
C ALA A 115 -14.24 13.03 -10.80
N ALA A 116 -14.91 12.12 -10.09
CA ALA A 116 -14.98 12.15 -8.63
C ALA A 116 -13.59 12.11 -7.99
N LEU A 117 -12.68 11.26 -8.47
CA LEU A 117 -11.33 11.16 -7.94
C LEU A 117 -10.56 12.47 -8.08
N HIS A 118 -10.68 13.15 -9.22
CA HIS A 118 -10.04 14.46 -9.43
C HIS A 118 -10.58 15.51 -8.47
N VAL A 119 -11.90 15.68 -8.41
CA VAL A 119 -12.54 16.69 -7.53
C VAL A 119 -12.25 16.41 -6.05
N LEU A 120 -12.26 15.14 -5.64
CA LEU A 120 -11.92 14.75 -4.26
C LEU A 120 -10.44 14.92 -3.95
N SER A 121 -9.55 14.78 -4.94
CA SER A 121 -8.13 15.06 -4.76
C SER A 121 -7.88 16.55 -4.52
N ASP A 122 -8.57 17.42 -5.24
CA ASP A 122 -8.52 18.87 -5.00
C ASP A 122 -9.05 19.23 -3.60
N ALA A 123 -10.13 18.57 -3.16
CA ALA A 123 -10.67 18.75 -1.80
C ALA A 123 -9.64 18.38 -0.72
N VAL A 124 -8.90 17.27 -0.90
CA VAL A 124 -7.86 16.84 0.03
C VAL A 124 -6.65 17.78 0.00
N LEU A 125 -6.28 18.32 -1.17
CA LEU A 125 -5.19 19.30 -1.26
C LEU A 125 -5.52 20.61 -0.54
N LEU A 126 -6.77 21.05 -0.61
CA LEU A 126 -7.25 22.24 0.09
C LEU A 126 -7.34 22.02 1.60
N ASP A 127 -7.87 20.88 2.05
CA ASP A 127 -7.90 20.52 3.47
C ASP A 127 -7.38 19.10 3.73
N PRO A 128 -6.05 18.94 3.89
CA PRO A 128 -5.43 17.63 4.16
C PRO A 128 -5.85 17.00 5.49
N ARG A 129 -6.45 17.77 6.39
CA ARG A 129 -6.89 17.31 7.72
C ARG A 129 -8.37 16.93 7.74
N SER A 130 -9.05 16.97 6.61
CA SER A 130 -10.43 16.52 6.49
C SER A 130 -10.49 15.00 6.42
N SER A 131 -10.80 14.36 7.55
CA SER A 131 -11.07 12.91 7.59
C SER A 131 -12.23 12.52 6.66
N MET A 132 -13.20 13.41 6.47
CA MET A 132 -14.32 13.21 5.54
C MET A 132 -13.89 13.23 4.07
N ALA A 133 -13.02 14.17 3.67
CA ALA A 133 -12.53 14.25 2.28
C ALA A 133 -11.65 13.04 1.92
N LEU A 134 -10.77 12.63 2.83
CA LEU A 134 -9.95 11.42 2.69
C LEU A 134 -10.82 10.16 2.59
N GLY A 135 -11.86 10.04 3.43
CA GLY A 135 -12.79 8.92 3.38
C GLY A 135 -13.59 8.87 2.06
N ALA A 136 -14.09 10.01 1.58
CA ALA A 136 -14.79 10.08 0.30
C ALA A 136 -13.88 9.68 -0.88
N ARG A 137 -12.62 10.13 -0.87
CA ARG A 137 -11.62 9.73 -1.88
C ARG A 137 -11.28 8.25 -1.82
N ALA A 138 -11.18 7.67 -0.61
CA ALA A 138 -10.96 6.23 -0.45
C ALA A 138 -12.10 5.39 -1.06
N LEU A 139 -13.36 5.79 -0.85
CA LEU A 139 -14.52 5.12 -1.47
C LEU A 139 -14.45 5.17 -3.00
N CYS A 140 -14.09 6.33 -3.55
CA CYS A 140 -13.90 6.49 -4.99
C CYS A 140 -12.75 5.61 -5.52
N LEU A 141 -11.63 5.53 -4.81
CA LEU A 141 -10.51 4.65 -5.16
C LEU A 141 -10.89 3.16 -5.13
N VAL A 142 -11.74 2.73 -4.20
CA VAL A 142 -12.30 1.37 -4.19
C VAL A 142 -13.14 1.13 -5.44
N ALA A 143 -14.02 2.07 -5.81
CA ALA A 143 -14.83 1.97 -7.02
C ALA A 143 -13.98 1.88 -8.30
N LEU A 144 -12.83 2.55 -8.33
CA LEU A 144 -11.86 2.49 -9.44
C LEU A 144 -10.95 1.24 -9.42
N GLY A 145 -11.14 0.31 -8.48
CA GLY A 145 -10.29 -0.87 -8.36
C GLY A 145 -8.88 -0.57 -7.85
N ARG A 146 -8.73 0.52 -7.08
CA ARG A 146 -7.46 1.02 -6.51
C ARG A 146 -7.39 0.85 -4.97
N PRO A 147 -7.49 -0.39 -4.44
CA PRO A 147 -7.62 -0.63 -3.00
C PRO A 147 -6.38 -0.24 -2.19
N THR A 148 -5.16 -0.27 -2.77
CA THR A 148 -3.94 0.08 -2.02
C THR A 148 -3.91 1.56 -1.67
N HIS A 149 -4.29 2.39 -2.64
CA HIS A 149 -4.44 3.83 -2.47
C HIS A 149 -5.59 4.17 -1.52
N ALA A 150 -6.71 3.44 -1.63
CA ALA A 150 -7.86 3.61 -0.74
C ALA A 150 -7.53 3.32 0.73
N LEU A 151 -6.81 2.22 1.00
CA LEU A 151 -6.37 1.87 2.36
C LEU A 151 -5.49 2.95 2.97
N ALA A 152 -4.53 3.46 2.19
CA ALA A 152 -3.64 4.50 2.68
C ALA A 152 -4.37 5.83 2.96
N ASP A 153 -5.46 6.15 2.25
CA ASP A 153 -6.33 7.29 2.56
C ASP A 153 -7.20 7.03 3.79
N ALA A 154 -7.71 5.81 3.96
CA ALA A 154 -8.49 5.41 5.13
C ALA A 154 -7.64 5.47 6.42
N ASP A 155 -6.39 5.00 6.36
CA ASP A 155 -5.44 5.08 7.48
C ASP A 155 -5.16 6.53 7.88
N ALA A 156 -4.98 7.42 6.91
CA ALA A 156 -4.79 8.85 7.17
C ALA A 156 -6.05 9.48 7.82
N ALA A 157 -7.25 9.14 7.34
CA ALA A 157 -8.50 9.61 7.93
C ALA A 157 -8.67 9.14 9.38
N LEU A 158 -8.32 7.88 9.66
CA LEU A 158 -8.35 7.31 11.01
C LEU A 158 -7.33 7.97 11.94
N ALA A 159 -6.12 8.25 11.47
CA ALA A 159 -5.09 8.92 12.26
C ALA A 159 -5.54 10.31 12.74
N ILE A 160 -6.25 11.06 11.89
CA ILE A 160 -6.84 12.36 12.24
C ILE A 160 -7.94 12.20 13.31
N ASN A 161 -8.87 11.28 13.11
CA ASN A 161 -9.97 11.05 14.06
C ASN A 161 -9.48 10.51 15.42
N ALA A 162 -8.46 9.64 15.41
CA ALA A 162 -7.83 9.10 16.62
C ALA A 162 -7.11 10.21 17.43
N HIS A 163 -6.45 11.14 16.73
CA HIS A 163 -5.89 12.34 17.37
C HIS A 163 -6.99 13.20 17.99
N TYR A 164 -8.12 13.37 17.30
CA TYR A 164 -9.28 14.11 17.82
C TYR A 164 -9.90 13.43 19.05
N ALA A 165 -10.03 12.10 19.03
CA ALA A 165 -10.56 11.32 20.15
C ALA A 165 -9.66 11.38 21.40
N LYS A 166 -8.33 11.43 21.21
CA LYS A 166 -7.36 11.57 22.31
C LYS A 166 -7.37 12.98 22.93
N VAL A 167 -7.55 14.02 22.11
CA VAL A 167 -7.59 15.43 22.57
C VAL A 167 -8.88 15.75 23.35
N ARG A 168 -10.01 15.14 22.97
CA ARG A 168 -11.33 15.45 23.54
C ARG A 168 -11.66 14.70 24.85
N ARG A 169 -10.75 13.85 25.34
CA ARG A 169 -10.86 13.12 26.63
C ARG A 169 -10.19 13.86 27.80
N ARG A 170 -10.34 15.18 27.89
CA ARG A 170 -9.89 15.99 29.03
C ARG A 170 -11.06 16.69 29.69
#